data_AF-A0A815XK28-F1
#
_entry.id   AF-A0A815XK28-F1
#
_cell.length_a   1.000
_cell.length_b   1.000
_cell.length_c   1.000
_cell.angle_alpha   90.00
_cell.angle_beta   90.00
_cell.angle_gamma   90.00
#
_symmetry.space_group_name_H-M   'P 1'
#
loop_
_entity.id
_entity.type
_entity.pdbx_description
1 polymer ?
#
loop_
_entity_poly.entity_id
_entity_poly.type
_entity_poly.pdbx_seq_one_letter_code
_entity_poly.pdbx_strand_id
1 'polypeptide(L)'
;EWTKTIPKVKGIYTQIEPICKALQINQENCDRAMISISFNRIDPLFMYTQLLKEALLQIEDDDAKSIKELVEYCHLQDDVSKTTLDKIEREYRNHTAIWWYTGPYFIYSMLNCGLRQMDVDIILKMGFFIRHLHQHITELHREQKANIPAKFEVFRGQGLSMEDFEKMKKTKGGLMSFNNFLSTSHNREISLENFARPAAFNTNSVGILFIMNIDTAICTKSSTLFAE
;
A
#
# COMPACT_ATOMS: atom_id res chain seq x y z
N GLU A 1 31.59 2.64 -18.47
CA GLU A 1 31.06 1.34 -18.93
C GLU A 1 31.08 0.25 -17.87
N TRP A 2 32.10 0.16 -17.01
CA TRP A 2 32.20 -0.87 -15.97
C TRP A 2 31.07 -0.88 -14.91
N THR A 3 30.31 0.21 -14.75
CA THR A 3 29.21 0.26 -13.79
C THR A 3 27.92 -0.40 -14.27
N LYS A 4 27.77 -0.65 -15.57
CA LYS A 4 26.59 -1.36 -16.11
C LYS A 4 26.61 -2.87 -15.81
N THR A 5 27.75 -3.43 -15.43
CA THR A 5 27.91 -4.86 -15.12
C THR A 5 27.73 -5.19 -13.64
N ILE A 6 27.64 -4.18 -12.77
CA ILE A 6 27.45 -4.39 -11.32
C ILE A 6 25.99 -4.09 -10.96
N PRO A 7 25.15 -5.10 -10.71
CA PRO A 7 23.73 -4.89 -10.41
C PRO A 7 23.47 -4.06 -9.13
N LYS A 8 24.47 -3.95 -8.25
CA LYS A 8 24.41 -3.10 -7.04
C LYS A 8 24.64 -1.61 -7.32
N VAL A 9 25.20 -1.23 -8.47
CA VAL A 9 25.49 0.17 -8.81
C VAL A 9 24.32 0.76 -9.59
N LYS A 10 23.46 1.52 -8.90
CA LYS A 10 22.26 2.16 -9.49
C LYS A 10 22.57 3.41 -10.33
N GLY A 11 23.81 3.86 -10.38
CA GLY A 11 24.27 5.01 -11.17
C GLY A 11 25.58 5.59 -10.63
N ILE A 12 26.31 6.33 -11.48
CA ILE A 12 27.39 7.21 -11.03
C ILE A 12 26.82 8.63 -11.07
N TYR A 13 26.79 9.29 -9.93
CA TYR A 13 26.26 10.63 -9.81
C TYR A 13 27.41 11.58 -9.45
N THR A 14 27.55 12.65 -10.22
CA THR A 14 28.57 13.69 -9.99
C THR A 14 27.99 14.92 -9.30
N GLN A 15 26.67 14.97 -9.11
CA GLN A 15 25.90 16.04 -8.48
C GLN A 15 24.99 15.45 -7.41
N ILE A 16 24.64 16.23 -6.38
CA ILE A 16 23.90 15.75 -5.22
C ILE A 16 22.40 15.57 -5.50
N GLU A 17 21.79 16.40 -6.35
CA GLU A 17 20.35 16.32 -6.66
C GLU A 17 19.95 14.98 -7.31
N PRO A 18 20.68 14.44 -8.30
CA PRO A 18 20.43 13.10 -8.82
C PRO A 18 20.56 11.98 -7.77
N ILE A 19 21.46 12.14 -6.79
CA ILE A 19 21.62 11.20 -5.67
C ILE A 19 20.39 11.26 -4.77
N CYS A 20 19.97 12.46 -4.35
CA CYS A 20 18.77 12.67 -3.54
C CYS A 20 17.53 12.07 -4.22
N LYS A 21 17.36 12.31 -5.52
CA LYS A 21 16.25 11.76 -6.31
C LYS A 21 16.31 10.23 -6.37
N ALA A 22 17.49 9.64 -6.60
CA ALA A 22 17.66 8.19 -6.60
C ALA A 22 17.41 7.56 -5.22
N LEU A 23 17.80 8.24 -4.13
CA LEU A 23 17.53 7.82 -2.77
C LEU A 23 16.04 7.88 -2.43
N GLN A 24 15.35 8.96 -2.80
CA GLN A 24 13.89 9.09 -2.63
C GLN A 24 13.15 7.97 -3.36
N ILE A 25 13.49 7.71 -4.63
CA ILE A 25 12.91 6.61 -5.42
C ILE A 25 13.18 5.26 -4.74
N ASN A 26 14.37 5.05 -4.18
CA ASN A 26 14.70 3.81 -3.48
C ASN A 26 13.94 3.64 -2.16
N GLN A 27 13.73 4.72 -1.42
CA GLN A 27 12.95 4.72 -0.19
C GLN A 27 11.48 4.39 -0.48
N GLU A 28 10.86 5.09 -1.44
CA GLU A 28 9.49 4.82 -1.89
C GLU A 28 9.31 3.38 -2.41
N ASN A 29 10.32 2.85 -3.10
CA ASN A 29 10.31 1.47 -3.60
C ASN A 29 10.47 0.44 -2.48
N CYS A 30 11.23 0.73 -1.42
CA CYS A 30 11.37 -0.17 -0.27
C CYS A 30 10.01 -0.38 0.43
N ASP A 31 9.28 0.71 0.65
CA ASP A 31 7.99 0.69 1.35
C ASP A 31 6.89 -0.01 0.53
N ARG A 32 6.98 0.09 -0.81
CA ARG A 32 6.06 -0.55 -1.77
C ARG A 32 6.41 -1.99 -2.12
N ALA A 33 7.63 -2.44 -1.81
CA ALA A 33 8.15 -3.74 -2.27
C ALA A 33 7.62 -4.94 -1.49
N MET A 34 6.95 -4.76 -0.36
CA MET A 34 6.39 -5.86 0.41
C MET A 34 4.97 -5.51 0.82
N ILE A 35 3.98 -6.26 0.35
CA ILE A 35 2.62 -6.26 0.90
C ILE A 35 2.34 -7.67 1.40
N SER A 36 1.72 -7.78 2.57
CA SER A 36 1.31 -9.06 3.13
C SER A 36 0.22 -9.68 2.25
N ILE A 37 0.48 -10.92 1.83
CA ILE A 37 -0.41 -11.70 0.99
C ILE A 37 -0.73 -12.98 1.74
N SER A 38 -2.02 -13.22 1.94
CA SER A 38 -2.51 -14.50 2.44
C SER A 38 -2.91 -15.39 1.27
N PHE A 39 -2.56 -16.67 1.35
CA PHE A 39 -2.86 -17.67 0.33
C PHE A 39 -3.86 -18.69 0.88
N ASN A 40 -4.97 -18.91 0.16
CA ASN A 40 -6.13 -19.74 0.52
C ASN A 40 -7.11 -19.12 1.55
N ARG A 41 -8.38 -19.56 1.49
CA ARG A 41 -9.53 -18.99 2.22
C ARG A 41 -9.51 -19.15 3.75
N ILE A 42 -8.63 -20.00 4.30
CA ILE A 42 -8.59 -20.33 5.73
C ILE A 42 -7.31 -19.78 6.36
N ASP A 43 -6.93 -18.56 6.02
CA ASP A 43 -5.95 -17.84 6.81
C ASP A 43 -6.71 -17.09 7.91
N PRO A 44 -6.54 -17.45 9.21
CA PRO A 44 -7.14 -16.70 10.31
C PRO A 44 -6.85 -15.20 10.22
N LEU A 45 -5.70 -14.83 9.66
CA LEU A 45 -5.32 -13.43 9.45
C LEU A 45 -6.33 -12.68 8.59
N PHE A 46 -6.91 -13.32 7.56
CA PHE A 46 -7.95 -12.69 6.74
C PHE A 46 -9.20 -12.38 7.56
N MET A 47 -9.64 -13.30 8.43
CA MET A 47 -10.79 -13.05 9.30
C MET A 47 -10.49 -11.91 10.28
N TYR A 48 -9.30 -11.90 10.89
CA TYR A 48 -8.90 -10.84 11.81
C TYR A 48 -8.82 -9.47 11.11
N THR A 49 -8.29 -9.39 9.89
CA THR A 49 -8.18 -8.12 9.17
C THR A 49 -9.55 -7.58 8.77
N GLN A 50 -10.50 -8.45 8.44
CA GLN A 50 -11.89 -8.02 8.18
C GLN A 50 -12.59 -7.52 9.45
N LEU A 51 -12.47 -8.24 10.58
CA LEU A 51 -13.06 -7.82 11.85
C LEU A 51 -12.44 -6.50 12.34
N LEU A 52 -11.13 -6.37 12.22
CA LEU A 52 -10.40 -5.14 12.54
C LEU A 52 -10.88 -3.98 11.67
N LYS A 53 -11.03 -4.18 10.36
CA LYS A 53 -11.60 -3.18 9.45
C LYS A 53 -12.99 -2.77 9.90
N GLU A 54 -13.87 -3.71 10.21
CA GLU A 54 -15.23 -3.40 10.67
C GLU A 54 -15.23 -2.63 12.00
N ALA A 55 -14.40 -3.04 12.95
CA ALA A 55 -14.24 -2.34 14.23
C ALA A 55 -13.76 -0.91 14.01
N LEU A 56 -12.69 -0.70 13.24
CA LEU A 56 -12.13 0.62 12.93
C LEU A 56 -13.13 1.56 12.25
N LEU A 57 -13.99 1.02 11.38
CA LEU A 57 -15.02 1.80 10.69
C LEU A 57 -16.17 2.23 11.61
N GLN A 58 -16.38 1.54 12.74
CA GLN A 58 -17.39 1.86 13.74
C GLN A 58 -16.88 2.79 14.84
N ILE A 59 -15.57 3.01 14.94
CA ILE A 59 -15.02 3.90 15.96
C ILE A 59 -15.44 5.34 15.64
N GLU A 60 -16.15 5.96 16.59
CA GLU A 60 -16.39 7.40 16.62
C GLU A 60 -15.23 8.07 17.36
N ASP A 61 -14.29 8.64 16.60
CA ASP A 61 -13.15 9.35 17.17
C ASP A 61 -13.23 10.86 16.92
N ASP A 62 -12.67 11.63 17.86
CA ASP A 62 -12.26 12.99 17.59
C ASP A 62 -11.00 12.99 16.72
N ASP A 63 -11.18 13.17 15.42
CA ASP A 63 -10.09 13.21 14.45
C ASP A 63 -8.99 14.23 14.83
N ALA A 64 -9.32 15.37 15.45
CA ALA A 64 -8.30 16.35 15.83
C ALA A 64 -7.38 15.79 16.91
N LYS A 65 -7.97 15.07 17.88
CA LYS A 65 -7.21 14.33 18.89
C LYS A 65 -6.41 13.19 18.26
N SER A 66 -7.00 12.39 17.36
CA SER A 66 -6.31 11.28 16.70
C SER A 66 -5.13 11.75 15.84
N ILE A 67 -5.27 12.88 15.13
CA ILE A 67 -4.17 13.48 14.36
C ILE A 67 -3.04 13.90 15.29
N LYS A 68 -3.35 14.56 16.41
CA LYS A 68 -2.35 14.96 17.40
C LYS A 68 -1.62 13.76 17.98
N GLU A 69 -2.36 12.71 18.35
CA GLU A 69 -1.77 11.47 18.86
C GLU A 69 -0.87 10.77 17.82
N LEU A 70 -1.22 10.81 16.54
CA LEU A 70 -0.37 10.29 15.46
C LEU A 70 0.92 11.11 15.34
N VAL A 71 0.83 12.44 15.38
CA VAL A 71 2.00 13.33 15.31
C VAL A 71 2.93 13.12 16.50
N GLU A 72 2.39 13.00 17.71
CA GLU A 72 3.17 12.67 18.92
C GLU A 72 3.85 11.31 18.81
N TYR A 73 3.14 10.29 18.30
CA TYR A 73 3.70 8.97 18.06
C TYR A 73 4.88 9.02 17.08
N CYS A 74 4.73 9.73 15.95
CA CYS A 74 5.79 9.88 14.95
C CYS A 74 7.00 10.67 15.50
N HIS A 75 6.77 11.67 16.34
CA HIS A 75 7.86 12.42 16.98
C HIS A 75 8.76 11.54 17.86
N LEU A 76 8.21 10.50 18.49
CA LEU A 76 8.97 9.58 19.34
C LEU A 76 9.83 8.60 18.54
N GLN A 77 9.49 8.34 17.28
CA GLN A 77 10.21 7.39 16.42
C GLN A 77 11.41 8.02 15.69
N ASP A 78 11.52 9.36 15.68
CA ASP A 78 12.60 10.18 15.07
C ASP A 78 12.93 9.84 13.59
N ASP A 79 11.98 9.21 12.90
CA ASP A 79 12.09 8.72 11.52
C ASP A 79 11.32 9.61 10.52
N VAL A 80 10.42 10.48 11.01
CA VAL A 80 9.62 11.39 10.20
C VAL A 80 10.12 12.84 10.31
N SER A 81 10.29 13.50 9.17
CA SER A 81 10.63 14.93 9.11
C SER A 81 9.59 15.79 9.86
N LYS A 82 10.08 16.65 10.76
CA LYS A 82 9.26 17.64 11.50
C LYS A 82 8.38 18.48 10.58
N THR A 83 8.91 18.90 9.42
CA THR A 83 8.16 19.69 8.44
C THR A 83 6.94 18.95 7.88
N THR A 84 7.01 17.62 7.75
CA THR A 84 5.89 16.81 7.28
C THR A 84 4.84 16.63 8.39
N LEU A 85 5.29 16.50 9.65
CA LEU A 85 4.40 16.42 10.81
C LEU A 85 3.61 17.70 11.00
N ASP A 86 4.29 18.85 10.97
CA ASP A 86 3.65 20.18 11.06
C ASP A 86 2.59 20.37 9.96
N LYS A 87 2.88 19.86 8.76
CA LYS A 87 1.96 19.93 7.63
C LYS A 87 0.70 19.12 7.87
N ILE A 88 0.82 17.90 8.39
CA ILE A 88 -0.35 17.07 8.69
C ILE A 88 -1.19 17.72 9.78
N GLU A 89 -0.58 18.16 10.88
CA GLU A 89 -1.32 18.78 11.99
C GLU A 89 -2.14 20.00 11.53
N ARG A 90 -1.58 20.81 10.64
CA ARG A 90 -2.21 22.07 10.18
C ARG A 90 -3.12 21.90 8.97
N GLU A 91 -2.79 21.00 8.04
CA GLU A 91 -3.40 20.97 6.71
C GLU A 91 -4.16 19.67 6.42
N TYR A 92 -4.22 18.71 7.35
CA TYR A 92 -4.85 17.41 7.08
C TYR A 92 -6.24 17.55 6.45
N ARG A 93 -7.08 18.43 7.02
CA ARG A 93 -8.46 18.68 6.57
C ARG A 93 -8.59 19.47 5.27
N ASN A 94 -7.52 20.13 4.82
CA ASN A 94 -7.52 20.91 3.58
C ASN A 94 -7.42 20.02 2.33
N HIS A 95 -7.12 18.74 2.52
CA HIS A 95 -6.91 17.77 1.45
C HIS A 95 -7.69 16.48 1.71
N THR A 96 -7.97 15.74 0.64
CA THR A 96 -8.67 14.46 0.76
C THR A 96 -7.74 13.35 1.26
N ALA A 97 -8.30 12.28 1.82
CA ALA A 97 -7.50 11.15 2.30
C ALA A 97 -6.65 10.50 1.19
N ILE A 98 -7.14 10.49 -0.06
CA ILE A 98 -6.40 9.95 -1.22
C ILE A 98 -5.23 10.84 -1.59
N TRP A 99 -5.37 12.16 -1.47
CA TRP A 99 -4.26 13.09 -1.71
C TRP A 99 -3.10 12.81 -0.75
N TRP A 100 -3.40 12.60 0.54
CA TRP A 100 -2.40 12.20 1.53
C TRP A 100 -1.83 10.80 1.27
N TYR A 101 -2.66 9.84 0.87
CA TYR A 101 -2.24 8.47 0.59
C TYR A 101 -1.35 8.35 -0.65
N THR A 102 -1.54 9.20 -1.66
CA THR A 102 -0.77 9.15 -2.92
C THR A 102 0.37 10.16 -2.97
N GLY A 103 0.40 11.12 -2.04
CA GLY A 103 1.44 12.13 -1.93
C GLY A 103 2.78 11.59 -1.42
N PRO A 104 3.87 12.36 -1.55
CA PRO A 104 5.21 11.98 -1.13
C PRO A 104 5.40 12.18 0.39
N TYR A 105 4.49 11.62 1.19
CA TYR A 105 4.48 11.72 2.66
C TYR A 105 4.57 10.34 3.30
N PHE A 106 4.93 10.30 4.58
CA PHE A 106 5.06 9.04 5.34
C PHE A 106 3.74 8.27 5.50
N ILE A 107 2.59 8.91 5.27
CA ILE A 107 1.27 8.29 5.46
C ILE A 107 1.12 7.01 4.65
N TYR A 108 1.54 7.00 3.39
CA TYR A 108 1.48 5.79 2.57
C TYR A 108 2.35 4.67 3.16
N SER A 109 3.60 4.98 3.48
CA SER A 109 4.58 3.98 3.92
C SER A 109 4.23 3.42 5.29
N MET A 110 3.91 4.30 6.24
CA MET A 110 3.51 3.94 7.60
C MET A 110 2.25 3.07 7.59
N LEU A 111 1.21 3.47 6.84
CA LEU A 111 -0.03 2.70 6.78
C LEU A 111 0.20 1.30 6.21
N ASN A 112 0.88 1.20 5.06
CA ASN A 112 1.12 -0.09 4.42
C ASN A 112 2.10 -0.94 5.22
N CYS A 113 3.02 -0.33 5.99
CA CYS A 113 3.88 -1.03 6.92
C CYS A 113 3.08 -1.63 8.08
N GLY A 114 2.26 -0.83 8.75
CA GLY A 114 1.44 -1.26 9.88
C GLY A 114 0.47 -2.39 9.48
N LEU A 115 -0.23 -2.24 8.35
CA LEU A 115 -1.13 -3.29 7.85
C LEU A 115 -0.38 -4.56 7.42
N ARG A 116 0.84 -4.44 6.87
CA ARG A 116 1.66 -5.61 6.49
C ARG A 116 2.17 -6.38 7.70
N GLN A 117 2.64 -5.66 8.71
CA GLN A 117 3.23 -6.24 9.92
C GLN A 117 2.18 -6.58 10.99
N MET A 118 0.93 -6.19 10.76
CA MET A 118 -0.14 -6.23 11.78
C MET A 118 0.26 -5.49 13.06
N ASP A 119 0.95 -4.36 12.89
CA ASP A 119 1.35 -3.50 14.01
C ASP A 119 0.10 -2.78 14.54
N VAL A 120 -0.38 -3.24 15.69
CA VAL A 120 -1.61 -2.74 16.31
C VAL A 120 -1.47 -1.26 16.71
N ASP A 121 -0.29 -0.83 17.15
CA ASP A 121 -0.09 0.57 17.57
C ASP A 121 -0.21 1.50 16.37
N ILE A 122 0.46 1.16 15.25
CA ILE A 122 0.35 1.93 13.99
C ILE A 122 -1.10 1.91 13.49
N ILE A 123 -1.73 0.74 13.46
CA ILE A 123 -3.10 0.59 12.95
C ILE A 123 -4.09 1.43 13.76
N LEU A 124 -3.99 1.43 15.09
CA LEU A 124 -4.88 2.22 15.95
C LEU A 124 -4.62 3.72 15.79
N LYS A 125 -3.35 4.15 15.76
CA LYS A 125 -2.99 5.56 15.55
C LYS A 125 -3.40 6.07 14.18
N MET A 126 -3.39 5.21 13.17
CA MET A 126 -3.87 5.52 11.82
C MET A 126 -5.34 5.18 11.59
N GLY A 127 -6.09 4.76 12.62
CA GLY A 127 -7.48 4.30 12.50
C GLY A 127 -8.39 5.33 11.83
N PHE A 128 -8.28 6.60 12.26
CA PHE A 128 -9.00 7.72 11.65
C PHE A 128 -8.70 7.85 10.14
N PHE A 129 -7.43 7.67 9.77
CA PHE A 129 -6.98 7.79 8.39
C PHE A 129 -7.48 6.61 7.54
N ILE A 130 -7.45 5.38 8.07
CA ILE A 130 -8.00 4.18 7.43
C ILE A 130 -9.49 4.38 7.13
N ARG A 131 -10.25 4.90 8.11
CA ARG A 131 -11.67 5.21 7.98
C ARG A 131 -11.92 6.24 6.87
N HIS A 132 -11.23 7.37 6.89
CA HIS A 132 -11.36 8.41 5.86
C HIS A 132 -10.96 7.91 4.48
N LEU A 133 -9.88 7.13 4.37
CA LEU A 133 -9.44 6.57 3.11
C LEU A 133 -10.48 5.58 2.54
N HIS A 134 -11.00 4.69 3.37
CA HIS A 134 -12.04 3.73 2.98
C HIS A 134 -13.32 4.42 2.52
N GLN A 135 -13.82 5.40 3.29
CA GLN A 135 -15.02 6.15 2.95
C GLN A 135 -14.84 6.91 1.64
N HIS A 136 -13.70 7.57 1.44
CA HIS A 136 -13.44 8.32 0.22
C HIS A 136 -13.31 7.42 -1.02
N ILE A 137 -12.66 6.25 -0.90
CA ILE A 137 -12.62 5.24 -1.99
C ILE A 137 -14.03 4.73 -2.32
N THR A 138 -14.86 4.50 -1.30
CA THR A 138 -16.24 4.01 -1.48
C THR A 138 -17.09 5.05 -2.20
N GLU A 139 -16.93 6.33 -1.86
CA GLU A 139 -17.63 7.42 -2.52
C GLU A 139 -17.21 7.57 -3.98
N LEU A 140 -15.91 7.59 -4.26
CA LEU A 140 -15.40 7.62 -5.64
C LEU A 140 -15.88 6.41 -6.45
N HIS A 141 -15.91 5.22 -5.85
CA HIS A 141 -16.44 4.04 -6.53
C HIS A 141 -17.92 4.22 -6.89
N ARG A 142 -18.73 4.79 -5.99
CA ARG A 142 -20.14 5.09 -6.22
C ARG A 142 -20.33 6.07 -7.36
N GLU A 143 -19.53 7.14 -7.40
CA GLU A 143 -19.55 8.15 -8.46
C GLU A 143 -19.13 7.56 -9.82
N GLN A 144 -18.11 6.71 -9.83
CA GLN A 144 -17.54 6.14 -11.05
C GLN A 144 -18.34 4.95 -11.59
N LYS A 145 -19.16 4.30 -10.76
CA LYS A 145 -19.85 3.03 -11.07
C LYS A 145 -20.55 2.99 -12.44
N ALA A 146 -21.17 4.09 -12.85
CA ALA A 146 -21.88 4.17 -14.13
C ALA A 146 -20.95 4.15 -15.36
N ASN A 147 -19.69 4.57 -15.18
CA ASN A 147 -18.72 4.76 -16.25
C ASN A 147 -17.59 3.73 -16.23
N ILE A 148 -17.58 2.79 -15.27
CA ILE A 148 -16.55 1.74 -15.19
C ILE A 148 -16.85 0.66 -16.25
N PRO A 149 -15.87 0.27 -17.08
CA PRO A 149 -16.02 -0.84 -18.01
C PRO A 149 -16.39 -2.15 -17.30
N ALA A 150 -17.22 -2.98 -17.94
CA ALA A 150 -17.61 -4.27 -17.38
C ALA A 150 -16.40 -5.14 -16.99
N LYS A 151 -15.36 -5.10 -17.83
CA LYS A 151 -14.08 -5.77 -17.60
C LYS A 151 -12.94 -4.84 -17.95
N PHE A 152 -11.90 -4.84 -17.13
CA PHE A 152 -10.68 -4.09 -17.40
C PHE A 152 -9.46 -4.75 -16.74
N GLU A 153 -8.28 -4.42 -17.26
CA GLU A 153 -7.01 -4.94 -16.76
C GLU A 153 -6.26 -3.84 -16.02
N VAL A 154 -5.66 -4.22 -14.89
CA VAL A 154 -4.74 -3.38 -14.12
C VAL A 154 -3.50 -4.18 -13.71
N PHE A 155 -2.41 -3.46 -13.55
CA PHE A 155 -1.09 -3.99 -13.26
C PHE A 155 -0.61 -3.53 -11.89
N ARG A 156 0.14 -4.39 -11.21
CA ARG A 156 0.81 -4.05 -9.95
C ARG A 156 2.16 -4.75 -9.88
N GLY A 157 3.22 -3.98 -9.71
CA GLY A 157 4.54 -4.52 -9.44
C GLY A 157 4.82 -4.50 -7.94
N GLN A 158 5.48 -5.54 -7.43
CA GLN A 158 6.01 -5.57 -6.06
C GLN A 158 7.08 -6.66 -5.93
N GLY A 159 7.80 -6.65 -4.81
CA GLY A 159 8.56 -7.81 -4.37
C GLY A 159 7.69 -8.83 -3.66
N LEU A 160 8.11 -10.08 -3.70
CA LEU A 160 7.67 -11.14 -2.79
C LEU A 160 8.89 -11.77 -2.15
N SER A 161 8.79 -12.19 -0.89
CA SER A 161 9.80 -13.06 -0.31
C SER A 161 9.88 -14.37 -1.12
N MET A 162 11.04 -15.01 -1.12
CA MET A 162 11.18 -16.31 -1.79
C MET A 162 10.19 -17.35 -1.21
N GLU A 163 9.94 -17.29 0.09
CA GLU A 163 8.98 -18.16 0.78
C GLU A 163 7.55 -17.95 0.25
N ASP A 164 7.08 -16.70 0.20
CA ASP A 164 5.74 -16.37 -0.29
C ASP A 164 5.60 -16.68 -1.78
N PHE A 165 6.67 -16.51 -2.55
CA PHE A 165 6.69 -16.89 -3.96
C PHE A 165 6.52 -18.40 -4.15
N GLU A 166 7.20 -19.23 -3.35
CA GLU A 166 7.02 -20.68 -3.40
C GLU A 166 5.65 -21.12 -2.89
N LYS A 167 5.09 -20.44 -1.88
CA LYS A 167 3.69 -20.65 -1.46
C LYS A 167 2.72 -20.33 -2.61
N MET A 168 2.89 -19.18 -3.27
CA MET A 168 2.08 -18.74 -4.40
C MET A 168 2.10 -19.74 -5.57
N LYS A 169 3.26 -20.33 -5.88
CA LYS A 169 3.37 -21.37 -6.92
C LYS A 169 2.54 -22.61 -6.59
N LYS A 170 2.54 -23.03 -5.32
CA LYS A 170 1.80 -24.20 -4.84
C LYS A 170 0.29 -23.96 -4.79
N THR A 171 -0.15 -22.71 -4.64
CA THR A 171 -1.57 -22.33 -4.55
C THR A 171 -2.17 -21.90 -5.89
N LYS A 172 -1.56 -22.28 -7.02
CA LYS A 172 -2.09 -21.99 -8.36
C LYS A 172 -3.52 -22.51 -8.52
N GLY A 173 -4.42 -21.65 -8.98
CA GLY A 173 -5.86 -21.94 -9.08
C GLY A 173 -6.64 -21.70 -7.77
N GLY A 174 -5.95 -21.41 -6.68
CA GLY A 174 -6.54 -20.96 -5.43
C GLY A 174 -6.83 -19.46 -5.39
N LEU A 175 -7.29 -19.00 -4.22
CA LEU A 175 -7.55 -17.58 -3.96
C LEU A 175 -6.41 -16.95 -3.17
N MET A 176 -6.29 -15.64 -3.36
CA MET A 176 -5.30 -14.79 -2.75
C MET A 176 -6.02 -13.58 -2.16
N SER A 177 -5.64 -13.19 -0.95
CA SER A 177 -6.17 -11.98 -0.32
C SER A 177 -5.03 -11.03 0.04
N PHE A 178 -5.30 -9.74 -0.19
CA PHE A 178 -4.41 -8.65 0.19
C PHE A 178 -5.00 -7.99 1.43
N ASN A 179 -4.19 -7.84 2.48
CA ASN A 179 -4.63 -7.25 3.75
C ASN A 179 -4.42 -5.72 3.79
N ASN A 180 -4.10 -5.10 2.64
CA ASN A 180 -3.79 -3.68 2.51
C ASN A 180 -4.62 -3.04 1.38
N PHE A 181 -4.67 -1.71 1.35
CA PHE A 181 -5.18 -0.97 0.20
C PHE A 181 -4.29 -1.21 -1.03
N LEU A 182 -4.92 -1.59 -2.15
CA LEU A 182 -4.20 -1.85 -3.39
C LEU A 182 -4.09 -0.59 -4.24
N SER A 183 -2.86 -0.26 -4.60
CA SER A 183 -2.54 0.70 -5.66
C SER A 183 -2.12 -0.05 -6.92
N THR A 184 -2.75 0.28 -8.05
CA THR A 184 -2.57 -0.40 -9.34
C THR A 184 -2.51 0.63 -10.47
N SER A 185 -1.91 0.26 -11.60
CA SER A 185 -1.85 1.11 -12.80
C SER A 185 -2.53 0.44 -13.99
N HIS A 186 -3.17 1.22 -14.86
CA HIS A 186 -3.53 0.73 -16.19
C HIS A 186 -2.32 0.61 -17.13
N ASN A 187 -1.21 1.26 -16.81
CA ASN A 187 0.01 1.17 -17.60
C ASN A 187 0.93 0.08 -17.03
N ARG A 188 1.06 -1.00 -17.79
CA ARG A 188 1.94 -2.13 -17.47
C ARG A 188 3.38 -1.71 -17.18
N GLU A 189 3.90 -0.75 -17.95
CA GLU A 189 5.30 -0.35 -17.87
C GLU A 189 5.59 0.39 -16.56
N ILE A 190 4.64 1.22 -16.08
CA ILE A 190 4.76 1.87 -14.77
C ILE A 190 4.88 0.81 -13.67
N SER A 191 4.06 -0.24 -13.72
CA SER A 191 4.10 -1.31 -12.73
C SER A 191 5.38 -2.14 -12.80
N LEU A 192 5.84 -2.44 -14.02
CA LEU A 192 7.03 -3.26 -14.24
C LEU A 192 8.34 -2.53 -13.88
N GLU A 193 8.55 -1.34 -14.45
CA GLU A 193 9.82 -0.61 -14.34
C GLU A 193 10.01 0.04 -12.98
N ASN A 194 8.93 0.57 -12.37
CA ASN A 194 9.06 1.33 -11.14
C ASN A 194 8.93 0.46 -9.89
N PHE A 195 8.29 -0.71 -9.96
CA PHE A 195 8.02 -1.50 -8.75
C PHE A 195 8.50 -2.95 -8.84
N ALA A 196 8.18 -3.69 -9.90
CA ALA A 196 8.57 -5.11 -9.99
C ALA A 196 10.08 -5.31 -10.22
N ARG A 197 10.68 -4.63 -11.20
CA ARG A 197 12.13 -4.75 -11.47
C ARG A 197 12.98 -4.25 -10.30
N PRO A 198 12.69 -3.09 -9.68
CA PRO A 198 13.47 -2.61 -8.55
C PRO A 198 13.46 -3.58 -7.35
N ALA A 199 12.34 -4.27 -7.12
CA ALA A 199 12.21 -5.25 -6.05
C ALA A 199 13.02 -6.53 -6.29
N ALA A 200 13.37 -6.86 -7.54
CA ALA A 200 14.20 -8.02 -7.87
C ALA A 200 15.69 -7.84 -7.51
N PHE A 201 16.14 -6.62 -7.21
CA PHE A 201 17.54 -6.37 -6.81
C PHE A 201 17.84 -6.71 -5.34
N ASN A 202 16.80 -6.95 -4.52
CA ASN A 202 16.95 -7.37 -3.14
C ASN A 202 17.26 -8.87 -3.08
N THR A 203 18.29 -9.26 -2.31
CA THR A 203 18.87 -10.61 -2.37
C THR A 203 17.91 -11.74 -1.98
N ASN A 204 16.86 -11.44 -1.21
CA ASN A 204 15.92 -12.42 -0.69
C ASN A 204 14.47 -12.23 -1.21
N SER A 205 14.28 -11.44 -2.28
CA SER A 205 12.97 -11.24 -2.88
C SER A 205 12.96 -11.42 -4.39
N VAL A 206 11.81 -11.85 -4.90
CA VAL A 206 11.52 -11.97 -6.32
C VAL A 206 10.63 -10.80 -6.73
N GLY A 207 11.00 -10.11 -7.82
CA GLY A 207 10.15 -9.10 -8.43
C GLY A 207 8.98 -9.74 -9.18
N ILE A 208 7.75 -9.40 -8.81
CA ILE A 208 6.52 -9.93 -9.39
C ILE A 208 5.71 -8.80 -10.02
N LEU A 209 5.19 -9.05 -11.23
CA LEU A 209 4.19 -8.24 -11.88
C LEU A 209 2.86 -8.99 -11.85
N PHE A 210 1.92 -8.52 -11.04
CA PHE A 210 0.55 -8.97 -11.05
C PHE A 210 -0.19 -8.35 -12.24
N ILE A 211 -0.88 -9.21 -12.99
CA ILE A 211 -1.81 -8.84 -14.04
C ILE A 211 -3.20 -9.20 -13.52
N MET A 212 -4.00 -8.20 -13.18
CA MET A 212 -5.30 -8.36 -12.54
C MET A 212 -6.40 -8.01 -13.52
N ASN A 213 -7.19 -9.03 -13.87
CA ASN A 213 -8.38 -8.87 -14.69
C ASN A 213 -9.59 -8.65 -13.77
N ILE A 214 -10.13 -7.44 -13.79
CA ILE A 214 -11.27 -7.06 -12.96
C ILE A 214 -12.55 -7.25 -13.75
N ASP A 215 -13.48 -8.02 -13.19
CA ASP A 215 -14.85 -8.18 -13.69
C ASP A 215 -15.83 -7.58 -12.68
N THR A 216 -16.39 -6.43 -13.04
CA THR A 216 -17.29 -5.66 -12.18
C THR A 216 -18.59 -6.40 -11.84
N ALA A 217 -19.01 -7.36 -12.68
CA ALA A 217 -20.20 -8.18 -12.43
C ALA A 217 -19.96 -9.20 -11.30
N ILE A 218 -18.71 -9.58 -11.06
CA ILE A 218 -18.32 -10.43 -9.92
C ILE A 218 -18.23 -9.58 -8.65
N CYS A 219 -17.63 -8.39 -8.74
CA CYS A 219 -17.47 -7.48 -7.60
C CYS A 219 -18.81 -7.06 -6.97
N THR A 220 -19.84 -6.84 -7.80
CA THR A 220 -21.19 -6.46 -7.32
C THR A 220 -21.93 -7.58 -6.59
N LYS A 221 -21.59 -8.84 -6.87
CA LYS A 221 -22.17 -10.02 -6.18
C LYS A 221 -21.45 -10.38 -4.89
N SER A 222 -20.22 -9.90 -4.71
CA SER A 222 -19.36 -10.17 -3.55
C SER A 222 -19.61 -9.19 -2.40
N SER A 223 -20.88 -8.85 -2.14
CA SER A 223 -21.29 -8.17 -0.91
C SER A 223 -21.57 -9.19 0.20
N THR A 224 -20.64 -10.10 0.42
CA THR A 224 -20.61 -10.86 1.66
C THR A 224 -20.16 -9.91 2.78
N LEU A 225 -21.12 -9.29 3.48
CA LEU A 225 -21.17 -9.47 4.94
C LEU A 225 -21.01 -10.97 5.16
N PHE A 226 -20.07 -11.41 5.99
CA PHE A 226 -19.87 -12.82 6.32
C PHE A 226 -21.23 -13.53 6.44
N ALA A 227 -21.66 -14.17 5.35
CA ALA A 227 -23.00 -14.71 5.20
C ALA A 227 -22.82 -16.21 5.27
N GLU A 228 -23.41 -16.75 6.33
CA GLU A 228 -23.75 -18.14 6.65
C GLU A 228 -23.52 -19.19 5.55
#